data_AF-A0A7W1ERW6-F1
#
_entry.id   AF-A0A7W1ERW6-F1
#
_cell.length_a   1.000
_cell.length_b   1.000
_cell.length_c   1.000
_cell.angle_alpha   90.00
_cell.angle_beta   90.00
_cell.angle_gamma   90.00
#
_symmetry.space_group_name_H-M   'P 1'
#
loop_
_entity.id
_entity.type
_entity.pdbx_description
1 polymer ?
#
loop_
_entity_poly.entity_id
_entity_poly.type
_entity_poly.pdbx_seq_one_letter_code
_entity_poly.pdbx_strand_id
1 'polypeptide(L)'
;MPENHNPDVIYLEADSEITEAIDQLKASTGHEVRLAVPGRSTMLQSAVNLKLLKKTASNAHKQLVLISTDKATLSLAAGLGLMVAKNVKAEAIVPDMTMLPPEVSNEPVVIEQSAQEASDLSKLSRNSKKSKNADSAGSFEKQHIDLAEEELATPSHHSQPLEGNKKSPKVPNFMGLNKKIAIIAGVIGGIILLILAYIFLPTAKATLIAKAQKTPVSVKFSLDASTRKSDYNQGIVAANQLSVTMDLSAQYTATGKKDVGTKASGSVTMKNASSSSPVTVPSGTTVESDGKKFTLNQAVTIPGASVSGGKIVPGTASVAITAVQNGDSYNFASAAFLVSGYTGLTANGSTSGGVSKIATVVTQADIDKAKKDMIDAATQRAKQEVEAKANSDEHAFAETFT
;
A
#
# COMPACT_ATOMS: atom_id res chain seq x y z
N MET A 1 13.31 -3.48 -53.42
CA MET A 1 13.74 -4.27 -52.25
C MET A 1 13.54 -3.40 -51.03
N PRO A 2 12.96 -3.89 -49.92
CA PRO A 2 12.98 -3.15 -48.66
C PRO A 2 14.40 -3.22 -48.09
N GLU A 3 15.02 -2.06 -47.92
CA GLU A 3 16.38 -1.95 -47.41
C GLU A 3 16.35 -2.15 -45.89
N ASN A 4 16.90 -3.28 -45.42
CA ASN A 4 16.83 -3.68 -44.01
C ASN A 4 17.81 -2.87 -43.15
N HIS A 5 17.54 -1.58 -42.98
CA HIS A 5 18.24 -0.70 -42.05
C HIS A 5 17.85 -1.07 -40.62
N ASN A 6 18.62 -1.98 -40.03
CA ASN A 6 18.50 -2.32 -38.61
C ASN A 6 18.84 -1.06 -37.78
N PRO A 7 17.96 -0.60 -36.87
CA PRO A 7 18.16 0.66 -36.15
C PRO A 7 19.38 0.55 -35.22
N ASP A 8 20.15 1.64 -35.12
CA ASP A 8 21.36 1.68 -34.29
C ASP A 8 20.94 1.82 -32.82
N VAL A 9 21.25 0.84 -31.98
CA VAL A 9 20.76 0.79 -30.58
C VAL A 9 21.88 1.18 -29.62
N ILE A 10 21.71 2.31 -28.96
CA ILE A 10 22.63 2.83 -27.95
C ILE A 10 22.03 2.54 -26.57
N TYR A 11 22.77 1.84 -25.72
CA TYR A 11 22.42 1.64 -24.32
C TYR A 11 23.22 2.62 -23.47
N LEU A 12 22.54 3.41 -22.63
CA LEU A 12 23.17 4.25 -21.62
C LEU A 12 22.99 3.63 -20.24
N GLU A 13 23.94 3.88 -19.35
CA GLU A 13 23.80 3.53 -17.93
C GLU A 13 22.97 4.60 -17.19
N ALA A 14 22.58 4.29 -15.94
CA ALA A 14 21.75 5.20 -15.15
C ALA A 14 22.48 6.50 -14.75
N ASP A 15 23.80 6.45 -14.67
CA ASP A 15 24.74 7.53 -14.33
C ASP A 15 25.51 8.11 -15.53
N SER A 16 25.27 7.62 -16.75
CA SER A 16 25.86 8.16 -17.98
C SER A 16 25.62 9.67 -18.15
N GLU A 17 26.65 10.39 -18.59
CA GLU A 17 26.58 11.82 -18.83
C GLU A 17 25.98 12.19 -20.20
N ILE A 18 25.43 13.40 -20.29
CA ILE A 18 24.89 13.97 -21.55
C ILE A 18 25.93 14.06 -22.66
N THR A 19 27.20 14.25 -22.31
CA THR A 19 28.37 14.30 -23.22
C THR A 19 28.58 12.96 -23.92
N GLU A 20 28.66 11.88 -23.15
CA GLU A 20 28.76 10.51 -23.66
C GLU A 20 27.61 10.17 -24.61
N ALA A 21 26.38 10.44 -24.19
CA ALA A 21 25.19 10.20 -25.01
C ALA A 21 25.21 10.97 -26.34
N ILE A 22 25.71 12.21 -26.33
CA ILE A 22 25.87 13.05 -27.52
C ILE A 22 26.94 12.49 -28.46
N ASP A 23 28.06 12.01 -27.94
CA ASP A 23 29.17 11.52 -28.76
C ASP A 23 28.87 10.14 -29.34
N GLN A 24 28.23 9.23 -28.60
CA GLN A 24 27.68 7.98 -29.13
C GLN A 24 26.59 8.24 -30.19
N LEU A 25 25.70 9.22 -29.95
CA LEU A 25 24.68 9.64 -30.94
C LEU A 25 25.30 10.23 -32.22
N LYS A 26 26.44 10.92 -32.15
CA LYS A 26 27.18 11.35 -33.36
C LYS A 26 27.83 10.16 -34.06
N ALA A 27 28.49 9.27 -33.32
CA ALA A 27 29.27 8.14 -33.83
C ALA A 27 28.44 7.02 -34.47
N SER A 28 27.16 6.86 -34.08
CA SER A 28 26.22 5.96 -34.76
C SER A 28 26.15 6.22 -36.27
N THR A 29 25.80 5.20 -37.05
CA THR A 29 25.70 5.28 -38.52
C THR A 29 24.28 5.12 -39.04
N GLY A 30 23.36 4.57 -38.22
CA GLY A 30 21.96 4.44 -38.58
C GLY A 30 21.23 5.78 -38.74
N HIS A 31 20.31 5.83 -39.72
CA HIS A 31 19.36 6.93 -39.89
C HIS A 31 18.36 7.00 -38.73
N GLU A 32 17.95 5.85 -38.18
CA GLU A 32 17.21 5.74 -36.93
C GLU A 32 18.16 5.29 -35.80
N VAL A 33 18.19 6.05 -34.71
CA VAL A 33 18.99 5.76 -33.51
C VAL A 33 18.05 5.58 -32.33
N ARG A 34 18.10 4.38 -31.74
CA ARG A 34 17.30 3.96 -30.59
C ARG A 34 18.11 4.11 -29.31
N LEU A 35 17.81 5.12 -28.51
CA LEU A 35 18.47 5.38 -27.24
C LEU A 35 17.72 4.66 -26.11
N ALA A 36 18.25 3.53 -25.66
CA ALA A 36 17.72 2.73 -24.56
C ALA A 36 18.36 3.17 -23.24
N VAL A 37 17.52 3.64 -22.31
CA VAL A 37 17.98 4.21 -21.03
C VAL A 37 17.18 3.61 -19.87
N PRO A 38 17.86 3.11 -18.81
CA PRO A 38 17.20 2.57 -17.64
C PRO A 38 16.35 3.63 -16.92
N GLY A 39 15.37 3.18 -16.15
CA GLY A 39 14.58 4.07 -15.30
C GLY A 39 15.46 4.82 -14.31
N ARG A 40 15.10 6.07 -14.02
CA ARG A 40 15.80 7.00 -13.11
C ARG A 40 17.11 7.63 -13.60
N SER A 41 17.43 7.58 -14.90
CA SER A 41 18.54 8.40 -15.44
C SER A 41 18.29 9.90 -15.21
N THR A 42 19.13 10.51 -14.38
CA THR A 42 19.02 11.95 -14.01
C THR A 42 19.26 12.85 -15.23
N MET A 43 20.06 12.39 -16.18
CA MET A 43 20.33 13.06 -17.46
C MET A 43 19.04 13.33 -18.23
N LEU A 44 18.11 12.35 -18.33
CA LEU A 44 16.91 12.46 -19.16
C LEU A 44 15.70 13.09 -18.46
N GLN A 45 15.73 13.23 -17.15
CA GLN A 45 14.76 14.04 -16.40
C GLN A 45 14.91 15.55 -16.65
N SER A 46 15.94 15.98 -17.40
CA SER A 46 16.13 17.36 -17.83
C SER A 46 15.60 17.60 -19.25
N ALA A 47 14.61 18.48 -19.38
CA ALA A 47 14.09 18.96 -20.65
C ALA A 47 15.19 19.64 -21.52
N VAL A 48 16.21 20.23 -20.89
CA VAL A 48 17.35 20.85 -21.58
C VAL A 48 18.21 19.79 -22.27
N ASN A 49 18.47 18.68 -21.58
CA ASN A 49 19.26 17.56 -22.11
C ASN A 49 18.51 16.84 -23.25
N LEU A 50 17.22 16.58 -23.08
CA LEU A 50 16.38 16.02 -24.16
C LEU A 50 16.34 16.94 -25.39
N LYS A 51 16.27 18.27 -25.20
CA LYS A 51 16.33 19.25 -26.29
C LYS A 51 17.71 19.27 -26.97
N LEU A 52 18.78 19.08 -26.21
CA LEU A 52 20.15 19.00 -26.74
C LEU A 52 20.39 17.72 -27.55
N LEU A 53 19.90 16.56 -27.07
CA LEU A 53 19.88 15.31 -27.84
C LEU A 53 19.05 15.46 -29.12
N LYS A 54 17.82 15.99 -29.04
CA LYS A 54 16.96 16.24 -30.22
C LYS A 54 17.68 17.09 -31.26
N LYS A 55 18.27 18.21 -30.82
CA LYS A 55 19.03 19.11 -31.71
C LYS A 55 20.25 18.42 -32.32
N THR A 56 20.96 17.59 -31.56
CA THR A 56 22.13 16.83 -32.05
C THR A 56 21.71 15.82 -33.12
N ALA A 57 20.65 15.05 -32.88
CA ALA A 57 20.10 14.11 -33.86
C ALA A 57 19.62 14.83 -35.13
N SER A 58 18.86 15.92 -35.00
CA SER A 58 18.38 16.72 -36.14
C SER A 58 19.53 17.32 -36.96
N ASN A 59 20.57 17.85 -36.30
CA ASN A 59 21.77 18.37 -36.97
C ASN A 59 22.57 17.27 -37.70
N ALA A 60 22.53 16.03 -37.20
CA ALA A 60 23.15 14.87 -37.84
C ALA A 60 22.23 14.18 -38.88
N HIS A 61 21.05 14.74 -39.17
CA HIS A 61 20.01 14.16 -40.01
C HIS A 61 19.55 12.75 -39.57
N LYS A 62 19.52 12.49 -38.26
CA LYS A 62 19.08 11.23 -37.66
C LYS A 62 17.73 11.36 -36.93
N GLN A 63 16.92 10.32 -36.99
CA GLN A 63 15.72 10.14 -36.18
C GLN A 63 16.07 9.54 -34.83
N LEU A 64 15.87 10.31 -33.75
CA LEU A 64 16.07 9.83 -32.38
C LEU A 64 14.78 9.24 -31.82
N VAL A 65 14.84 7.95 -31.49
CA VAL A 65 13.77 7.21 -30.81
C VAL A 65 14.22 6.91 -29.39
N LEU A 66 13.45 7.34 -28.39
CA LEU A 66 13.76 7.12 -26.99
C LEU A 66 13.05 5.89 -26.45
N ILE A 67 13.79 5.01 -25.78
CA ILE A 67 13.27 3.83 -25.09
C ILE A 67 13.55 3.99 -23.60
N SER A 68 12.51 4.24 -22.81
CA SER A 68 12.58 4.29 -21.37
C SER A 68 11.25 3.82 -20.75
N THR A 69 11.32 3.31 -19.52
CA THR A 69 10.16 3.00 -18.68
C THR A 69 9.79 4.15 -17.73
N ASP A 70 10.62 5.20 -17.65
CA ASP A 70 10.37 6.35 -16.77
C ASP A 70 9.30 7.30 -17.33
N LYS A 71 8.22 7.49 -16.56
CA LYS A 71 7.11 8.36 -16.96
C LYS A 71 7.52 9.81 -17.09
N ALA A 72 8.40 10.33 -16.24
CA ALA A 72 8.82 11.73 -16.29
C ALA A 72 9.58 12.02 -17.59
N THR A 73 10.58 11.18 -17.90
CA THR A 73 11.32 11.18 -19.16
C THR A 73 10.40 11.08 -20.39
N LEU A 74 9.42 10.16 -20.38
CA LEU A 74 8.46 10.01 -21.48
C LEU A 74 7.55 11.24 -21.64
N SER A 75 7.08 11.85 -20.55
CA SER A 75 6.27 13.07 -20.61
C SER A 75 7.06 14.28 -21.14
N LEU A 76 8.33 14.42 -20.77
CA LEU A 76 9.21 15.46 -21.31
C LEU A 76 9.54 15.21 -22.78
N ALA A 77 9.79 13.97 -23.18
CA ALA A 77 9.98 13.58 -24.57
C ALA A 77 8.74 13.90 -25.42
N ALA A 78 7.54 13.61 -24.89
CA ALA A 78 6.27 13.94 -25.54
C ALA A 78 6.06 15.45 -25.72
N GLY A 79 6.28 16.24 -24.66
CA GLY A 79 6.21 17.72 -24.73
C GLY A 79 7.23 18.35 -25.68
N LEU A 80 8.32 17.64 -26.00
CA LEU A 80 9.31 18.04 -27.00
C LEU A 80 9.06 17.44 -28.39
N GLY A 81 8.03 16.61 -28.58
CA GLY A 81 7.76 15.89 -29.83
C GLY A 81 8.92 14.98 -30.24
N LEU A 82 9.48 14.22 -29.30
CA LEU A 82 10.41 13.11 -29.56
C LEU A 82 9.63 11.81 -29.77
N MET A 83 10.13 10.95 -30.65
CA MET A 83 9.57 9.61 -30.84
C MET A 83 9.93 8.73 -29.64
N VAL A 84 8.97 7.94 -29.16
CA VAL A 84 9.18 6.99 -28.05
C VAL A 84 8.78 5.58 -28.46
N ALA A 85 9.46 4.58 -27.91
CA ALA A 85 9.17 3.17 -28.13
C ALA A 85 9.22 2.39 -26.80
N LYS A 86 8.30 1.43 -26.61
CA LYS A 86 8.19 0.63 -25.37
C LYS A 86 9.37 -0.32 -25.17
N ASN A 87 10.04 -0.72 -26.25
CA ASN A 87 11.25 -1.55 -26.24
C ASN A 87 11.97 -1.44 -27.59
N VAL A 88 13.17 -2.02 -27.68
CA VAL A 88 14.06 -1.97 -28.85
C VAL A 88 13.43 -2.49 -30.15
N LYS A 89 12.41 -3.35 -30.08
CA LYS A 89 11.72 -3.91 -31.27
C LYS A 89 10.34 -3.31 -31.53
N ALA A 90 9.84 -2.45 -30.65
CA ALA A 90 8.53 -1.82 -30.81
C ALA A 90 8.59 -0.72 -31.89
N GLU A 91 7.47 -0.51 -32.59
CA GLU A 91 7.34 0.59 -33.53
C GLU A 91 7.40 1.93 -32.80
N ALA A 92 8.06 2.92 -33.41
CA ALA A 92 8.34 4.21 -32.78
C ALA A 92 7.17 5.17 -33.00
N ILE A 93 6.57 5.65 -31.91
CA ILE A 93 5.36 6.46 -31.94
C ILE A 93 5.71 7.89 -31.51
N VAL A 94 5.22 8.90 -32.24
CA VAL A 94 5.16 10.27 -31.73
C VAL A 94 3.96 10.30 -30.76
N PRO A 95 4.17 10.51 -29.46
CA PRO A 95 3.06 10.47 -28.49
C PRO A 95 2.18 11.71 -28.69
N ASP A 96 0.97 11.50 -29.21
CA ASP A 96 -0.04 12.56 -29.31
C ASP A 96 -0.59 12.89 -27.91
N MET A 97 -0.82 14.17 -27.63
CA MET A 97 -1.29 14.66 -26.32
C MET A 97 -2.69 14.13 -25.96
N THR A 98 -3.42 13.61 -26.94
CA THR A 98 -4.77 13.05 -26.81
C THR A 98 -4.82 11.63 -26.21
N MET A 99 -3.68 10.95 -26.00
CA MET A 99 -3.63 9.58 -25.45
C MET A 99 -3.37 9.48 -23.95
N LEU A 100 -3.48 10.59 -23.20
CA LEU A 100 -3.73 10.50 -21.76
C LEU A 100 -5.23 10.22 -21.53
N PRO A 101 -5.62 9.38 -20.54
CA PRO A 101 -7.02 9.20 -20.19
C PRO A 101 -7.65 10.54 -19.79
N PRO A 102 -8.93 10.78 -20.13
CA PRO A 102 -9.50 12.12 -20.10
C PRO A 102 -9.58 12.70 -18.69
N GLU A 103 -9.08 13.93 -18.53
CA GLU A 103 -9.48 14.78 -17.41
C GLU A 103 -10.98 15.05 -17.50
N VAL A 104 -11.73 14.61 -16.49
CA VAL A 104 -13.08 15.11 -16.27
C VAL A 104 -13.00 16.55 -15.79
N SER A 105 -13.25 17.49 -16.70
CA SER A 105 -13.42 18.90 -16.41
C SER A 105 -14.61 19.09 -15.45
N ASN A 106 -14.32 19.51 -14.22
CA ASN A 106 -15.35 19.84 -13.23
C ASN A 106 -15.85 21.27 -13.46
N GLU A 107 -16.86 21.44 -14.31
CA GLU A 107 -17.78 22.57 -14.14
C GLU A 107 -18.69 22.31 -12.92
N PRO A 108 -18.86 23.28 -12.01
CA PRO A 108 -19.64 23.07 -10.79
C PRO A 108 -21.15 23.09 -11.08
N VAL A 109 -21.78 21.90 -11.07
CA VAL A 109 -23.24 21.80 -11.07
C VAL A 109 -23.77 22.20 -9.69
N VAL A 110 -24.50 23.33 -9.64
CA VAL A 110 -25.25 23.77 -8.45
C VAL A 110 -26.58 23.01 -8.40
N ILE A 111 -26.88 22.37 -7.26
CA ILE A 111 -28.22 21.86 -6.95
C ILE A 111 -28.57 22.24 -5.51
N GLU A 112 -29.68 22.97 -5.34
CA GLU A 112 -30.29 23.27 -4.05
C GLU A 112 -31.26 22.16 -3.61
N GLN A 113 -31.36 21.97 -2.28
CA GLN A 113 -32.47 21.41 -1.49
C GLN A 113 -33.31 20.21 -2.01
N SER A 114 -33.44 19.17 -1.16
CA SER A 114 -34.65 18.95 -0.35
C SER A 114 -34.51 17.70 0.56
N ALA A 115 -35.51 17.43 1.41
CA ALA A 115 -35.43 16.50 2.55
C ALA A 115 -36.38 15.29 2.45
N GLN A 116 -36.18 14.29 3.34
CA GLN A 116 -36.99 13.06 3.52
C GLN A 116 -36.91 12.08 2.32
N GLU A 117 -36.95 10.75 2.44
CA GLU A 117 -36.98 9.80 3.56
C GLU A 117 -36.40 8.44 3.04
N ALA A 118 -36.13 7.36 3.80
CA ALA A 118 -36.46 7.00 5.17
C ALA A 118 -35.40 6.09 5.86
N SER A 119 -35.76 5.56 7.03
CA SER A 119 -35.05 4.57 7.85
C SER A 119 -35.13 3.13 7.32
N ASP A 120 -34.08 2.32 7.54
CA ASP A 120 -34.22 1.02 8.24
C ASP A 120 -32.89 0.52 8.86
N LEU A 121 -32.96 -0.56 9.64
CA LEU A 121 -31.87 -1.38 10.21
C LEU A 121 -31.08 -0.77 11.38
N SER A 122 -31.75 -0.63 12.53
CA SER A 122 -31.10 -0.58 13.85
C SER A 122 -31.78 -1.47 14.91
N LYS A 123 -31.67 -2.80 14.75
CA LYS A 123 -32.02 -3.77 15.79
C LYS A 123 -31.04 -4.94 15.81
N LEU A 124 -30.19 -4.99 16.85
CA LEU A 124 -29.71 -6.20 17.56
C LEU A 124 -28.60 -5.86 18.56
N SER A 125 -28.98 -5.33 19.74
CA SER A 125 -28.13 -5.41 20.94
C SER A 125 -28.95 -5.18 22.22
N ARG A 126 -28.56 -5.88 23.29
CA ARG A 126 -29.23 -5.97 24.62
C ARG A 126 -30.53 -6.81 24.55
N ASN A 127 -30.87 -7.64 25.55
CA ASN A 127 -30.41 -7.66 26.95
C ASN A 127 -30.09 -9.09 27.47
N SER A 128 -29.61 -9.14 28.71
CA SER A 128 -28.89 -10.25 29.36
C SER A 128 -29.67 -10.98 30.47
N LYS A 129 -29.13 -12.16 30.84
CA LYS A 129 -29.09 -12.81 32.18
C LYS A 129 -30.28 -13.65 32.72
N LYS A 130 -29.85 -14.74 33.39
CA LYS A 130 -30.49 -15.52 34.49
C LYS A 130 -31.65 -16.47 34.10
N SER A 131 -31.84 -17.64 34.73
CA SER A 131 -31.11 -18.31 35.83
C SER A 131 -31.39 -19.84 35.94
N LYS A 132 -30.31 -20.64 36.09
CA LYS A 132 -30.10 -21.86 36.93
C LYS A 132 -31.15 -22.97 37.16
N ASN A 133 -30.60 -24.20 37.18
CA ASN A 133 -30.99 -25.44 37.90
C ASN A 133 -32.22 -26.22 37.34
N ALA A 134 -32.35 -27.55 37.49
CA ALA A 134 -31.66 -28.48 38.41
C ALA A 134 -31.30 -29.87 37.79
N ASP A 135 -30.66 -30.68 38.63
CA ASP A 135 -30.02 -31.99 38.43
C ASP A 135 -30.90 -33.14 37.87
N SER A 136 -30.27 -34.17 37.26
CA SER A 136 -30.21 -35.52 37.84
C SER A 136 -29.23 -36.45 37.10
N ALA A 137 -28.91 -37.60 37.70
CA ALA A 137 -27.88 -38.56 37.28
C ALA A 137 -28.42 -39.83 36.58
N GLY A 138 -27.52 -40.62 36.00
CA GLY A 138 -27.77 -41.96 35.42
C GLY A 138 -26.92 -42.18 34.18
N SER A 139 -25.75 -42.82 34.23
CA SER A 139 -25.42 -44.24 34.50
C SER A 139 -25.25 -45.06 33.21
N PHE A 140 -24.19 -45.88 33.19
CA PHE A 140 -23.64 -46.59 32.04
C PHE A 140 -24.51 -47.73 31.45
N GLU A 141 -24.16 -48.06 30.19
CA GLU A 141 -23.91 -49.42 29.67
C GLU A 141 -24.90 -50.00 28.63
N LYS A 142 -24.28 -50.59 27.58
CA LYS A 142 -24.80 -51.60 26.63
C LYS A 142 -25.87 -51.21 25.63
N GLN A 143 -25.43 -51.07 24.38
CA GLN A 143 -26.13 -51.63 23.22
C GLN A 143 -25.30 -52.77 22.63
N HIS A 144 -25.92 -53.95 22.55
CA HIS A 144 -25.41 -55.05 21.75
C HIS A 144 -25.72 -54.80 20.27
N ILE A 145 -24.97 -55.47 19.41
CA ILE A 145 -25.12 -55.43 17.96
C ILE A 145 -26.18 -56.46 17.57
N ASP A 146 -27.30 -56.02 17.00
CA ASP A 146 -28.20 -56.88 16.22
C ASP A 146 -27.82 -56.79 14.73
N LEU A 147 -27.52 -57.93 14.13
CA LEU A 147 -27.43 -58.08 12.68
C LEU A 147 -28.82 -58.42 12.15
N ALA A 148 -29.31 -57.62 11.21
CA ALA A 148 -30.51 -57.95 10.47
C ALA A 148 -30.23 -59.14 9.52
N GLU A 149 -31.18 -60.06 9.47
CA GLU A 149 -31.22 -61.22 8.59
C GLU A 149 -32.08 -60.86 7.36
N GLU A 150 -31.65 -61.24 6.14
CA GLU A 150 -32.48 -61.11 4.94
C GLU A 150 -32.77 -62.51 4.37
N GLU A 151 -34.02 -62.64 3.93
CA GLU A 151 -34.78 -63.89 3.86
C GLU A 151 -34.68 -64.55 2.49
N LEU A 152 -34.64 -65.90 2.42
CA LEU A 152 -35.01 -66.59 1.18
C LEU A 152 -35.80 -67.89 1.43
N ALA A 153 -37.13 -67.76 1.28
CA ALA A 153 -38.10 -68.73 0.80
C ALA A 153 -38.02 -70.22 1.22
N THR A 154 -39.07 -70.67 1.92
CA THR A 154 -39.41 -72.08 2.16
C THR A 154 -40.05 -72.74 0.91
N PRO A 155 -40.28 -74.08 0.88
CA PRO A 155 -41.55 -74.58 1.44
C PRO A 155 -41.50 -75.91 2.23
N SER A 156 -42.49 -76.00 3.12
CA SER A 156 -43.09 -77.14 3.83
C SER A 156 -43.20 -78.47 3.04
N HIS A 157 -43.24 -79.66 3.67
CA HIS A 157 -44.34 -80.11 4.55
C HIS A 157 -44.02 -81.34 5.43
N HIS A 158 -44.80 -81.50 6.52
CA HIS A 158 -44.91 -82.73 7.33
C HIS A 158 -45.54 -83.91 6.56
N SER A 159 -45.05 -85.14 6.75
CA SER A 159 -45.84 -86.26 7.31
C SER A 159 -45.05 -87.59 7.39
N GLN A 160 -45.21 -88.26 8.53
CA GLN A 160 -45.03 -89.71 8.73
C GLN A 160 -46.37 -90.44 8.39
N PRO A 161 -46.45 -91.79 8.26
CA PRO A 161 -45.41 -92.80 7.99
C PRO A 161 -45.84 -93.95 7.01
N LEU A 162 -45.00 -95.01 6.92
CA LEU A 162 -45.31 -96.43 6.62
C LEU A 162 -45.49 -96.97 5.16
N GLU A 163 -44.89 -98.17 5.00
CA GLU A 163 -45.17 -99.31 4.09
C GLU A 163 -45.01 -99.18 2.56
N GLY A 164 -44.27 -100.12 1.91
CA GLY A 164 -44.16 -100.07 0.43
C GLY A 164 -43.26 -101.01 -0.40
N ASN A 165 -42.66 -102.10 0.11
CA ASN A 165 -42.22 -103.27 -0.70
C ASN A 165 -40.95 -103.22 -1.62
N LYS A 166 -40.00 -104.14 -1.38
CA LYS A 166 -38.98 -104.77 -2.29
C LYS A 166 -38.07 -103.85 -3.15
N LYS A 167 -36.73 -103.93 -3.02
CA LYS A 167 -35.90 -105.15 -3.14
C LYS A 167 -34.62 -105.04 -2.28
N SER A 168 -34.20 -106.18 -1.71
CA SER A 168 -33.05 -106.28 -0.79
C SER A 168 -31.69 -106.23 -1.49
N PRO A 169 -30.83 -105.21 -1.25
CA PRO A 169 -29.41 -105.30 -1.54
C PRO A 169 -28.72 -106.17 -0.47
N LYS A 170 -27.80 -107.03 -0.91
CA LYS A 170 -27.15 -108.04 -0.08
C LYS A 170 -26.09 -107.36 0.80
N VAL A 171 -26.40 -107.13 2.08
CA VAL A 171 -25.43 -106.59 3.05
C VAL A 171 -24.24 -107.56 3.22
N PRO A 172 -22.99 -107.13 2.96
CA PRO A 172 -21.83 -107.95 3.27
C PRO A 172 -21.70 -108.13 4.78
N ASN A 173 -21.45 -109.37 5.21
CA ASN A 173 -21.40 -109.73 6.62
C ASN A 173 -20.01 -109.40 7.20
N PHE A 174 -19.84 -108.22 7.80
CA PHE A 174 -18.54 -107.72 8.30
C PHE A 174 -18.10 -108.32 9.65
N MET A 175 -18.73 -109.39 10.12
CA MET A 175 -18.49 -110.02 11.44
C MET A 175 -17.21 -110.90 11.50
N GLY A 176 -16.19 -110.59 10.68
CA GLY A 176 -14.98 -111.39 10.50
C GLY A 176 -13.68 -110.58 10.40
N LEU A 177 -13.67 -109.31 10.81
CA LEU A 177 -12.46 -108.49 10.77
C LEU A 177 -11.60 -108.72 12.03
N ASN A 178 -10.39 -109.27 11.83
CA ASN A 178 -9.42 -109.48 12.90
C ASN A 178 -9.19 -108.18 13.69
N LYS A 179 -9.30 -108.21 15.04
CA LYS A 179 -9.14 -107.01 15.90
C LYS A 179 -7.88 -106.18 15.58
N LYS A 180 -6.79 -106.84 15.16
CA LYS A 180 -5.54 -106.20 14.72
C LYS A 180 -5.72 -105.29 13.51
N ILE A 181 -6.54 -105.67 12.52
CA ILE A 181 -6.81 -104.87 11.31
C ILE A 181 -7.65 -103.63 11.64
N ALA A 182 -8.65 -103.78 12.52
CA ALA A 182 -9.44 -102.63 13.00
C ALA A 182 -8.58 -101.60 13.77
N ILE A 183 -7.63 -102.07 14.60
CA ILE A 183 -6.67 -101.20 15.30
C ILE A 183 -5.75 -100.50 14.30
N ILE A 184 -5.19 -101.22 13.31
CA ILE A 184 -4.32 -100.62 12.28
C ILE A 184 -5.08 -99.58 11.46
N ALA A 185 -6.31 -99.85 11.03
CA ALA A 185 -7.15 -98.89 10.31
C ALA A 185 -7.49 -97.66 11.17
N GLY A 186 -7.77 -97.84 12.46
CA GLY A 186 -8.00 -96.74 13.40
C GLY A 186 -6.76 -95.87 13.64
N VAL A 187 -5.58 -96.49 13.75
CA VAL A 187 -4.30 -95.77 13.88
C VAL A 187 -3.97 -95.00 12.59
N ILE A 188 -4.13 -95.62 11.42
CA ILE A 188 -3.94 -94.94 10.13
C ILE A 188 -4.93 -93.79 9.98
N GLY A 189 -6.21 -93.99 10.31
CA GLY A 189 -7.23 -92.95 10.32
C GLY A 189 -6.87 -91.79 11.25
N GLY A 190 -6.41 -92.08 12.47
CA GLY A 190 -5.97 -91.07 13.43
C GLY A 190 -4.73 -90.29 12.99
N ILE A 191 -3.75 -90.97 12.36
CA ILE A 191 -2.57 -90.32 11.78
C ILE A 191 -2.96 -89.41 10.61
N ILE A 192 -3.86 -89.86 9.72
CA ILE A 192 -4.40 -89.03 8.63
C ILE A 192 -5.14 -87.81 9.21
N LEU A 193 -5.95 -87.98 10.26
CA LEU A 193 -6.66 -86.88 10.91
C LEU A 193 -5.70 -85.87 11.56
N LEU A 194 -4.62 -86.33 12.19
CA LEU A 194 -3.57 -85.47 12.74
C LEU A 194 -2.78 -84.73 11.65
N ILE A 195 -2.52 -85.36 10.51
CA ILE A 195 -1.87 -84.72 9.36
C ILE A 195 -2.80 -83.65 8.76
N LEU A 196 -4.09 -83.94 8.59
CA LEU A 196 -5.07 -82.93 8.18
C LEU A 196 -5.14 -81.79 9.20
N ALA A 197 -5.20 -82.08 10.50
CA ALA A 197 -5.21 -81.05 11.53
C ALA A 197 -3.96 -80.15 11.44
N TYR A 198 -2.77 -80.73 11.26
CA TYR A 198 -1.53 -79.98 11.10
C TYR A 198 -1.49 -79.11 9.84
N ILE A 199 -2.08 -79.58 8.73
CA ILE A 199 -2.14 -78.83 7.46
C ILE A 199 -3.18 -77.70 7.53
N PHE A 200 -4.33 -77.91 8.18
CA PHE A 200 -5.47 -76.99 8.13
C PHE A 200 -5.60 -76.02 9.32
N LEU A 201 -4.95 -76.25 10.48
CA LEU A 201 -5.10 -75.37 11.66
C LEU A 201 -4.18 -74.13 11.71
N PRO A 202 -2.88 -74.18 11.34
CA PRO A 202 -1.94 -73.11 11.73
C PRO A 202 -1.80 -72.00 10.68
N THR A 203 -2.83 -71.17 10.49
CA THR A 203 -2.65 -69.82 9.89
C THR A 203 -3.36 -68.74 10.71
N ALA A 204 -2.68 -68.20 11.72
CA ALA A 204 -3.12 -67.02 12.43
C ALA A 204 -2.83 -65.76 11.60
N LYS A 205 -3.88 -65.10 11.08
CA LYS A 205 -3.76 -63.80 10.39
C LYS A 205 -3.72 -62.67 11.41
N ALA A 206 -2.54 -62.14 11.70
CA ALA A 206 -2.38 -60.93 12.48
C ALA A 206 -2.59 -59.68 11.59
N THR A 207 -3.72 -58.99 11.74
CA THR A 207 -4.01 -57.74 11.01
C THR A 207 -3.65 -56.53 11.85
N LEU A 208 -2.57 -55.83 11.50
CA LEU A 208 -2.15 -54.60 12.18
C LEU A 208 -2.97 -53.40 11.68
N ILE A 209 -3.93 -52.94 12.47
CA ILE A 209 -4.74 -51.75 12.15
C ILE A 209 -4.13 -50.53 12.85
N ALA A 210 -3.27 -49.79 12.14
CA ALA A 210 -2.68 -48.55 12.64
C ALA A 210 -3.71 -47.40 12.62
N LYS A 211 -4.22 -47.00 13.79
CA LYS A 211 -5.07 -45.80 13.92
C LYS A 211 -4.20 -44.54 13.99
N ALA A 212 -4.06 -43.82 12.87
CA ALA A 212 -3.44 -42.50 12.86
C ALA A 212 -4.37 -41.46 13.51
N GLN A 213 -3.92 -40.81 14.58
CA GLN A 213 -4.58 -39.63 15.15
C GLN A 213 -3.80 -38.37 14.76
N LYS A 214 -4.48 -37.38 14.16
CA LYS A 214 -3.89 -36.07 13.88
C LYS A 214 -3.98 -35.18 15.11
N THR A 215 -2.95 -35.20 15.95
CA THR A 215 -2.83 -34.24 17.07
C THR A 215 -2.41 -32.87 16.52
N PRO A 216 -3.16 -31.78 16.76
CA PRO A 216 -2.73 -30.45 16.37
C PRO A 216 -1.54 -30.01 17.23
N VAL A 217 -0.36 -29.88 16.61
CA VAL A 217 0.85 -29.40 17.30
C VAL A 217 0.92 -27.87 17.17
N SER A 218 0.73 -27.17 18.28
CA SER A 218 0.82 -25.70 18.33
C SER A 218 2.21 -25.28 18.78
N VAL A 219 3.14 -25.11 17.83
CA VAL A 219 4.52 -24.66 18.11
C VAL A 219 4.58 -23.14 18.11
N LYS A 220 5.27 -22.54 19.10
CA LYS A 220 5.68 -21.13 19.05
C LYS A 220 7.13 -21.06 18.59
N PHE A 221 7.41 -20.22 17.60
CA PHE A 221 8.75 -19.95 17.09
C PHE A 221 8.90 -18.47 16.76
N SER A 222 10.14 -17.99 16.68
CA SER A 222 10.48 -16.66 16.17
C SER A 222 11.19 -16.80 14.83
N LEU A 223 10.88 -15.90 13.91
CA LEU A 223 11.68 -15.70 12.69
C LEU A 223 12.83 -14.75 13.03
N ASP A 224 14.05 -15.08 12.59
CA ASP A 224 15.23 -14.23 12.76
C ASP A 224 16.00 -14.14 11.44
N ALA A 225 16.08 -12.93 10.89
CA ALA A 225 16.77 -12.65 9.64
C ALA A 225 18.28 -12.38 9.79
N SER A 226 18.80 -12.36 11.03
CA SER A 226 20.22 -12.18 11.31
C SER A 226 21.00 -13.50 11.37
N THR A 227 20.31 -14.63 11.62
CA THR A 227 20.91 -15.97 11.62
C THR A 227 20.74 -16.68 10.28
N ARG A 228 21.76 -17.44 9.88
CA ARG A 228 21.72 -18.35 8.71
C ARG A 228 21.35 -19.79 9.06
N LYS A 229 21.04 -20.08 10.33
CA LYS A 229 20.71 -21.43 10.79
C LYS A 229 19.66 -21.41 11.89
N SER A 230 18.60 -22.18 11.72
CA SER A 230 17.54 -22.38 12.71
C SER A 230 18.06 -23.12 13.95
N ASP A 231 17.57 -22.74 15.13
CA ASP A 231 17.79 -23.42 16.40
C ASP A 231 16.46 -23.94 16.96
N TYR A 232 16.27 -25.25 16.85
CA TYR A 232 15.06 -25.95 17.30
C TYR A 232 14.87 -25.92 18.83
N ASN A 233 15.94 -25.79 19.62
CA ASN A 233 15.84 -25.75 21.09
C ASN A 233 15.39 -24.38 21.58
N GLN A 234 15.79 -23.32 20.88
CA GLN A 234 15.40 -21.95 21.18
C GLN A 234 14.11 -21.51 20.44
N GLY A 235 13.60 -22.35 19.53
CA GLY A 235 12.45 -22.03 18.70
C GLY A 235 12.74 -20.92 17.69
N ILE A 236 13.98 -20.78 17.21
CA ILE A 236 14.39 -19.78 16.23
C ILE A 236 14.44 -20.42 14.85
N VAL A 237 13.74 -19.84 13.89
CA VAL A 237 13.77 -20.21 12.48
C VAL A 237 14.52 -19.12 11.71
N ALA A 238 15.59 -19.52 11.00
CA ALA A 238 16.31 -18.61 10.14
C ALA A 238 15.39 -18.11 9.01
N ALA A 239 15.37 -16.80 8.79
CA ALA A 239 14.51 -16.15 7.81
C ALA A 239 15.34 -15.31 6.82
N ASN A 240 14.79 -15.06 5.64
CA ASN A 240 15.33 -14.09 4.71
C ASN A 240 14.43 -12.84 4.72
N GLN A 241 15.01 -11.67 4.98
CA GLN A 241 14.27 -10.41 4.89
C GLN A 241 14.14 -9.99 3.43
N LEU A 242 12.98 -10.25 2.84
CA LEU A 242 12.64 -9.78 1.50
C LEU A 242 12.22 -8.31 1.54
N SER A 243 12.64 -7.54 0.53
CA SER A 243 12.24 -6.14 0.37
C SER A 243 11.91 -5.82 -1.09
N VAL A 244 11.01 -4.86 -1.28
CA VAL A 244 10.61 -4.31 -2.58
C VAL A 244 10.59 -2.80 -2.45
N THR A 245 11.25 -2.11 -3.37
CA THR A 245 11.22 -0.64 -3.48
C THR A 245 10.31 -0.27 -4.63
N MET A 246 9.29 0.55 -4.37
CA MET A 246 8.33 1.02 -5.37
C MET A 246 8.43 2.52 -5.55
N ASP A 247 8.50 2.97 -6.81
CA ASP A 247 8.31 4.38 -7.15
C ASP A 247 6.82 4.65 -7.31
N LEU A 248 6.29 5.51 -6.44
CA LEU A 248 4.88 5.90 -6.43
C LEU A 248 4.77 7.34 -6.97
N SER A 249 3.80 7.58 -7.84
CA SER A 249 3.52 8.90 -8.39
C SER A 249 2.01 9.07 -8.58
N ALA A 250 1.47 10.16 -8.05
CA ALA A 250 0.07 10.54 -8.12
C ALA A 250 -0.06 12.07 -8.10
N GLN A 251 -1.16 12.59 -8.63
CA GLN A 251 -1.44 14.02 -8.67
C GLN A 251 -2.41 14.39 -7.54
N TYR A 252 -2.16 15.52 -6.88
CA TYR A 252 -3.01 16.04 -5.80
C TYR A 252 -3.25 17.53 -6.00
N THR A 253 -4.49 17.97 -5.81
CA THR A 253 -4.85 19.38 -5.79
C THR A 253 -4.43 19.99 -4.45
N ALA A 254 -3.57 21.01 -4.48
CA ALA A 254 -3.20 21.76 -3.30
C ALA A 254 -4.40 22.53 -2.73
N THR A 255 -4.58 22.51 -1.40
CA THR A 255 -5.74 23.15 -0.74
C THR A 255 -5.38 24.45 -0.03
N GLY A 256 -4.10 24.70 0.24
CA GLY A 256 -3.62 25.89 0.92
C GLY A 256 -3.86 27.18 0.14
N LYS A 257 -4.14 28.26 0.87
CA LYS A 257 -4.22 29.63 0.32
C LYS A 257 -3.20 30.51 1.01
N LYS A 258 -2.48 31.32 0.24
CA LYS A 258 -1.49 32.28 0.77
C LYS A 258 -1.56 33.59 0.00
N ASP A 259 -1.53 34.71 0.71
CA ASP A 259 -1.39 36.01 0.07
C ASP A 259 0.07 36.22 -0.35
N VAL A 260 0.31 36.22 -1.67
CA VAL A 260 1.60 36.46 -2.33
C VAL A 260 1.64 37.84 -3.01
N GLY A 261 0.80 38.77 -2.55
CA GLY A 261 0.81 40.17 -2.96
C GLY A 261 1.94 40.97 -2.29
N THR A 262 1.74 42.27 -2.15
CA THR A 262 2.73 43.21 -1.62
C THR A 262 2.29 43.83 -0.30
N LYS A 263 3.27 44.22 0.51
CA LYS A 263 3.08 44.98 1.75
C LYS A 263 2.92 46.46 1.43
N ALA A 264 1.98 47.12 2.09
CA ALA A 264 1.91 48.57 2.04
C ALA A 264 3.10 49.19 2.78
N SER A 265 3.65 50.25 2.22
CA SER A 265 4.73 51.04 2.80
C SER A 265 4.33 52.51 2.83
N GLY A 266 4.90 53.27 3.75
CA GLY A 266 4.55 54.68 3.90
C GLY A 266 5.42 55.40 4.91
N SER A 267 4.96 56.57 5.34
CA SER A 267 5.66 57.38 6.32
C SER A 267 4.65 57.97 7.31
N VAL A 268 5.01 57.94 8.59
CA VAL A 268 4.25 58.59 9.67
C VAL A 268 5.08 59.69 10.32
N THR A 269 4.47 60.86 10.47
CA THR A 269 5.00 61.94 11.30
C THR A 269 4.52 61.73 12.73
N MET A 270 5.46 61.41 13.61
CA MET A 270 5.25 61.34 15.05
C MET A 270 5.42 62.72 15.68
N LYS A 271 4.56 63.05 16.65
CA LYS A 271 4.55 64.33 17.37
C LYS A 271 4.56 64.09 18.87
N ASN A 272 5.48 64.76 19.56
CA ASN A 272 5.55 64.85 21.01
C ASN A 272 5.10 66.25 21.43
N ALA A 273 3.89 66.33 22.00
CA ALA A 273 3.35 67.54 22.63
C ALA A 273 3.32 67.45 24.17
N SER A 274 3.71 66.29 24.72
CA SER A 274 3.45 65.91 26.11
C SER A 274 4.67 66.04 27.03
N SER A 275 5.88 66.16 26.47
CA SER A 275 7.12 66.30 27.24
C SER A 275 8.11 67.22 26.53
N SER A 276 8.89 67.98 27.31
CA SER A 276 10.03 68.78 26.81
C SER A 276 11.30 67.95 26.59
N SER A 277 11.32 66.68 27.00
CA SER A 277 12.42 65.75 26.70
C SER A 277 12.22 65.07 25.34
N PRO A 278 13.30 64.79 24.58
CA PRO A 278 13.21 63.99 23.37
C PRO A 278 12.84 62.54 23.69
N VAL A 279 12.12 61.90 22.77
CA VAL A 279 11.66 60.50 22.88
C VAL A 279 12.18 59.71 21.69
N THR A 280 12.93 58.65 21.95
CA THR A 280 13.39 57.73 20.91
C THR A 280 12.48 56.50 20.84
N VAL A 281 12.06 56.18 19.62
CA VAL A 281 11.29 54.98 19.28
C VAL A 281 12.20 54.09 18.41
N PRO A 282 12.49 52.83 18.83
CA PRO A 282 13.40 51.95 18.09
C PRO A 282 12.78 51.42 16.78
N SER A 283 13.63 50.87 15.90
CA SER A 283 13.17 50.11 14.73
C SER A 283 12.39 48.87 15.18
N GLY A 284 11.47 48.39 14.32
CA GLY A 284 10.60 47.26 14.63
C GLY A 284 9.46 47.58 15.60
N THR A 285 9.42 48.74 16.24
CA THR A 285 8.24 49.18 17.03
C THR A 285 6.99 49.12 16.15
N THR A 286 5.94 48.51 16.69
CA THR A 286 4.65 48.39 15.99
C THR A 286 3.85 49.69 16.11
N VAL A 287 3.29 50.13 14.99
CA VAL A 287 2.24 51.15 14.94
C VAL A 287 0.97 50.57 14.34
N GLU A 288 -0.19 50.98 14.83
CA GLU A 288 -1.47 50.37 14.45
C GLU A 288 -2.52 51.41 14.07
N SER A 289 -3.26 51.15 12.99
CA SER A 289 -4.44 51.92 12.59
C SER A 289 -5.52 50.95 12.11
N ASP A 290 -6.76 51.06 12.62
CA ASP A 290 -7.89 50.19 12.26
C ASP A 290 -7.57 48.67 12.35
N GLY A 291 -6.87 48.25 13.41
CA GLY A 291 -6.38 46.87 13.58
C GLY A 291 -5.24 46.45 12.65
N LYS A 292 -4.83 47.31 11.70
CA LYS A 292 -3.73 47.07 10.76
C LYS A 292 -2.41 47.48 11.37
N LYS A 293 -1.53 46.48 11.56
CA LYS A 293 -0.20 46.65 12.16
C LYS A 293 0.88 46.91 11.11
N PHE A 294 1.75 47.86 11.42
CA PHE A 294 2.94 48.23 10.67
C PHE A 294 4.14 48.27 11.60
N THR A 295 5.35 48.11 11.08
CA THR A 295 6.61 48.22 11.85
C THR A 295 7.44 49.39 11.34
N LEU A 296 8.10 50.10 12.26
CA LEU A 296 9.10 51.12 11.91
C LEU A 296 10.32 50.49 11.23
N ASN A 297 10.71 51.04 10.07
CA ASN A 297 11.85 50.55 9.31
C ASN A 297 13.21 50.94 9.94
N GLN A 298 13.22 52.02 10.72
CA GLN A 298 14.39 52.55 11.42
C GLN A 298 13.99 53.17 12.75
N ALA A 299 14.95 53.37 13.66
CA ALA A 299 14.72 54.13 14.88
C ALA A 299 14.51 55.62 14.57
N VAL A 300 13.72 56.32 15.38
CA VAL A 300 13.45 57.75 15.24
C VAL A 300 13.50 58.43 16.60
N THR A 301 14.20 59.57 16.69
CA THR A 301 14.21 60.43 17.87
C THR A 301 13.35 61.66 17.60
N ILE A 302 12.26 61.79 18.35
CA ILE A 302 11.30 62.88 18.26
C ILE A 302 11.73 63.93 19.28
N PRO A 303 11.98 65.20 18.89
CA PRO A 303 12.32 66.25 19.85
C PRO A 303 11.26 66.44 20.93
N GLY A 304 11.64 67.07 22.04
CA GLY A 304 10.68 67.55 23.02
C GLY A 304 9.82 68.70 22.49
N ALA A 305 8.66 68.92 23.11
CA ALA A 305 7.86 70.11 22.90
C ALA A 305 8.60 71.36 23.42
N SER A 306 8.45 72.48 22.72
CA SER A 306 9.05 73.77 23.07
C SER A 306 7.96 74.84 23.22
N VAL A 307 8.30 76.00 23.80
CA VAL A 307 7.38 77.14 23.90
C VAL A 307 7.90 78.27 23.02
N SER A 308 7.07 78.75 22.09
CA SER A 308 7.37 79.89 21.23
C SER A 308 6.15 80.81 21.17
N GLY A 309 6.34 82.11 21.40
CA GLY A 309 5.24 83.09 21.42
C GLY A 309 4.12 82.76 22.41
N GLY A 310 4.44 82.13 23.56
CA GLY A 310 3.48 81.70 24.56
C GLY A 310 2.64 80.47 24.19
N LYS A 311 2.95 79.78 23.07
CA LYS A 311 2.27 78.55 22.62
C LYS A 311 3.21 77.36 22.65
N ILE A 312 2.66 76.18 22.95
CA ILE A 312 3.39 74.91 22.85
C ILE A 312 3.55 74.55 21.37
N VAL A 313 4.79 74.36 20.94
CA VAL A 313 5.16 73.85 19.61
C VAL A 313 5.65 72.40 19.80
N PRO A 314 4.89 71.39 19.34
CA PRO A 314 5.28 69.99 19.46
C PRO A 314 6.58 69.69 18.72
N GLY A 315 7.43 68.84 19.29
CA GLY A 315 8.54 68.24 18.56
C GLY A 315 8.02 67.20 17.58
N THR A 316 8.53 67.18 16.35
CA THR A 316 8.05 66.27 15.30
C THR A 316 9.19 65.57 14.57
N ALA A 317 9.02 64.29 14.24
CA ALA A 317 9.92 63.54 13.38
C ALA A 317 9.13 62.57 12.49
N SER A 318 9.58 62.34 11.26
CA SER A 318 8.94 61.39 10.34
C SER A 318 9.75 60.13 10.18
N VAL A 319 9.07 58.97 10.10
CA VAL A 319 9.70 57.66 9.98
C VAL A 319 8.94 56.78 8.99
N ALA A 320 9.69 56.04 8.17
CA ALA A 320 9.13 55.07 7.23
C ALA A 320 8.59 53.84 7.98
N ILE A 321 7.43 53.36 7.56
CA ILE A 321 6.74 52.18 8.11
C ILE A 321 6.39 51.18 6.99
N THR A 322 6.38 49.91 7.34
CA THR A 322 5.99 48.80 6.43
C THR A 322 4.94 47.93 7.10
N ALA A 323 3.93 47.48 6.36
CA ALA A 323 2.87 46.61 6.87
C ALA A 323 3.42 45.26 7.37
N VAL A 324 2.81 44.73 8.44
CA VAL A 324 3.17 43.40 8.96
C VAL A 324 2.74 42.29 7.97
N GLN A 325 1.61 42.48 7.26
CA GLN A 325 1.07 41.54 6.28
C GLN A 325 0.92 42.20 4.90
N ASN A 326 0.68 41.38 3.87
CA ASN A 326 0.33 41.85 2.54
C ASN A 326 -1.12 42.36 2.51
N GLY A 327 -1.46 43.15 1.50
CA GLY A 327 -2.86 43.42 1.14
C GLY A 327 -3.24 44.88 0.94
N ASP A 328 -4.23 45.12 0.08
CA ASP A 328 -4.76 46.45 -0.22
C ASP A 328 -5.34 47.14 1.02
N SER A 329 -5.85 46.36 1.99
CA SER A 329 -6.40 46.86 3.25
C SER A 329 -5.37 47.51 4.20
N TYR A 330 -4.10 47.56 3.82
CA TYR A 330 -3.04 48.32 4.50
C TYR A 330 -2.73 49.66 3.82
N ASN A 331 -3.44 50.04 2.74
CA ASN A 331 -3.29 51.32 2.07
C ASN A 331 -4.19 52.38 2.74
N PHE A 332 -3.58 53.39 3.36
CA PHE A 332 -4.28 54.52 3.98
C PHE A 332 -3.89 55.82 3.29
N ALA A 333 -4.85 56.53 2.67
CA ALA A 333 -4.60 57.85 2.09
C ALA A 333 -4.21 58.90 3.15
N SER A 334 -4.81 58.80 4.33
CA SER A 334 -4.38 59.47 5.56
C SER A 334 -4.97 58.74 6.76
N ALA A 335 -4.19 58.49 7.80
CA ALA A 335 -4.63 57.81 9.01
C ALA A 335 -3.90 58.32 10.27
N ALA A 336 -4.52 58.08 11.43
CA ALA A 336 -3.89 58.19 12.74
C ALA A 336 -3.41 56.80 13.18
N PHE A 337 -2.21 56.73 13.74
CA PHE A 337 -1.56 55.51 14.17
C PHE A 337 -1.26 55.56 15.67
N LEU A 338 -1.60 54.49 16.38
CA LEU A 338 -1.21 54.25 17.78
C LEU A 338 0.21 53.70 17.81
N VAL A 339 1.11 54.28 18.60
CA VAL A 339 2.50 53.80 18.74
C VAL A 339 2.60 52.86 19.94
N SER A 340 2.87 51.58 19.70
CA SER A 340 2.88 50.57 20.77
C SER A 340 3.95 50.89 21.82
N GLY A 341 3.53 51.03 23.08
CA GLY A 341 4.39 51.38 24.22
C GLY A 341 4.50 52.88 24.51
N TYR A 342 3.89 53.77 23.70
CA TYR A 342 4.03 55.23 23.85
C TYR A 342 2.67 55.94 23.86
N THR A 343 2.20 56.36 25.03
CA THR A 343 0.90 57.04 25.20
C THR A 343 0.95 58.56 24.99
N GLY A 344 2.13 59.19 25.13
CA GLY A 344 2.35 60.63 24.94
C GLY A 344 2.72 61.05 23.51
N LEU A 345 2.69 60.10 22.56
CA LEU A 345 2.99 60.35 21.14
C LEU A 345 1.71 60.23 20.31
N THR A 346 1.57 61.13 19.34
CA THR A 346 0.58 61.00 18.26
C THR A 346 1.32 60.74 16.96
N ALA A 347 0.81 59.87 16.09
CA ALA A 347 1.40 59.61 14.78
C ALA A 347 0.33 59.71 13.69
N ASN A 348 0.64 60.42 12.61
CA ASN A 348 -0.23 60.56 11.45
C ASN A 348 0.56 60.36 10.16
N GLY A 349 -0.03 59.73 9.16
CA GLY A 349 0.65 59.47 7.90
C GLY A 349 -0.21 58.77 6.87
N SER A 350 0.44 58.32 5.81
CA SER A 350 -0.19 57.61 4.70
C SER A 350 0.66 56.42 4.27
N THR A 351 0.01 55.40 3.71
CA THR A 351 0.61 54.15 3.26
C THR A 351 -0.01 53.72 1.92
N SER A 352 0.80 53.13 1.04
CA SER A 352 0.38 52.70 -0.29
C SER A 352 1.22 51.52 -0.79
N GLY A 353 0.84 50.97 -1.94
CA GLY A 353 1.58 49.87 -2.59
C GLY A 353 1.34 48.48 -2.00
N GLY A 354 0.46 48.35 -1.00
CA GLY A 354 -0.04 47.04 -0.56
C GLY A 354 -1.04 46.51 -1.56
N VAL A 355 -0.95 45.23 -1.90
CA VAL A 355 -1.85 44.53 -2.81
C VAL A 355 -2.10 43.13 -2.26
N SER A 356 -3.34 42.64 -2.29
CA SER A 356 -3.68 41.27 -1.95
C SER A 356 -3.69 40.40 -3.20
N LYS A 357 -2.95 39.31 -3.19
CA LYS A 357 -2.93 38.33 -4.28
C LYS A 357 -2.94 36.93 -3.71
N ILE A 358 -4.13 36.35 -3.55
CA ILE A 358 -4.26 34.99 -3.05
C ILE A 358 -3.83 33.99 -4.12
N ALA A 359 -2.84 33.17 -3.81
CA ALA A 359 -2.43 32.02 -4.61
C ALA A 359 -2.69 30.72 -3.85
N THR A 360 -3.04 29.67 -4.59
CA THR A 360 -3.07 28.31 -4.07
C THR A 360 -1.65 27.81 -3.85
N VAL A 361 -1.37 27.21 -2.69
CA VAL A 361 -0.05 26.70 -2.32
C VAL A 361 -0.17 25.31 -1.69
N VAL A 362 0.83 24.46 -1.94
CA VAL A 362 0.93 23.15 -1.29
C VAL A 362 1.16 23.36 0.20
N THR A 363 0.35 22.71 1.04
CA THR A 363 0.52 22.68 2.50
C THR A 363 1.19 21.39 2.94
N GLN A 364 1.71 21.38 4.18
CA GLN A 364 2.19 20.14 4.79
C GLN A 364 1.07 19.09 4.91
N ALA A 365 -0.17 19.50 5.19
CA ALA A 365 -1.32 18.61 5.25
C ALA A 365 -1.64 17.97 3.88
N ASP A 366 -1.49 18.71 2.77
CA ASP A 366 -1.62 18.15 1.42
C ASP A 366 -0.55 17.07 1.16
N ILE A 367 0.70 17.33 1.57
CA ILE A 367 1.83 16.39 1.43
C ILE A 367 1.62 15.14 2.29
N ASP A 368 1.22 15.31 3.55
CA ASP A 368 1.02 14.21 4.49
C ASP A 368 -0.15 13.32 4.06
N LYS A 369 -1.25 13.92 3.58
CA LYS A 369 -2.37 13.20 2.98
C LYS A 369 -1.93 12.45 1.72
N ALA A 370 -1.25 13.12 0.79
CA ALA A 370 -0.77 12.50 -0.44
C ALA A 370 0.14 11.29 -0.14
N LYS A 371 1.09 11.45 0.78
CA LYS A 371 1.98 10.39 1.23
C LYS A 371 1.21 9.22 1.84
N LYS A 372 0.23 9.49 2.72
CA LYS A 372 -0.60 8.46 3.33
C LYS A 372 -1.40 7.69 2.28
N ASP A 373 -2.16 8.39 1.44
CA ASP A 373 -3.01 7.80 0.41
C ASP A 373 -2.19 6.92 -0.56
N MET A 374 -0.98 7.37 -0.93
CA MET A 374 -0.06 6.60 -1.79
C MET A 374 0.50 5.37 -1.10
N ILE A 375 0.88 5.45 0.18
CA ILE A 375 1.36 4.28 0.96
C ILE A 375 0.24 3.26 1.11
N ASP A 376 -0.95 3.69 1.56
CA ASP A 376 -2.11 2.81 1.78
C ASP A 376 -2.49 2.07 0.47
N ALA A 377 -2.50 2.77 -0.67
CA ALA A 377 -2.76 2.18 -1.98
C ALA A 377 -1.65 1.21 -2.45
N ALA A 378 -0.38 1.51 -2.13
CA ALA A 378 0.75 0.68 -2.51
C ALA A 378 0.93 -0.56 -1.63
N THR A 379 0.47 -0.57 -0.38
CA THR A 379 0.67 -1.68 0.56
C THR A 379 0.20 -3.02 0.01
N GLN A 380 -0.97 -3.08 -0.65
CA GLN A 380 -1.47 -4.34 -1.24
C GLN A 380 -0.56 -4.84 -2.37
N ARG A 381 -0.10 -3.93 -3.24
CA ARG A 381 0.82 -4.26 -4.33
C ARG A 381 2.18 -4.71 -3.79
N ALA A 382 2.68 -4.06 -2.75
CA ALA A 382 3.95 -4.39 -2.12
C ALA A 382 3.92 -5.78 -1.46
N LYS A 383 2.80 -6.18 -0.85
CA LYS A 383 2.61 -7.55 -0.35
C LYS A 383 2.70 -8.58 -1.48
N GLN A 384 1.97 -8.37 -2.58
CA GLN A 384 2.00 -9.26 -3.75
C GLN A 384 3.41 -9.38 -4.38
N GLU A 385 4.15 -8.27 -4.51
CA GLU A 385 5.52 -8.32 -5.07
C GLU A 385 6.55 -8.90 -4.09
N VAL A 386 6.34 -8.83 -2.78
CA VAL A 386 7.17 -9.54 -1.78
C VAL A 386 6.88 -11.04 -1.78
N GLU A 387 5.61 -11.44 -1.81
CA GLU A 387 5.19 -12.84 -1.91
C GLU A 387 5.72 -13.50 -3.20
N ALA A 388 5.68 -12.78 -4.33
CA ALA A 388 6.23 -13.23 -5.61
C ALA A 388 7.78 -13.34 -5.64
N LYS A 389 8.48 -12.82 -4.62
CA LYS A 389 9.94 -12.96 -4.46
C LYS A 389 10.36 -14.13 -3.58
N ALA A 390 9.43 -14.80 -2.90
CA ALA A 390 9.75 -16.00 -2.12
C ALA A 390 10.14 -17.15 -3.06
N ASN A 391 11.20 -17.88 -2.73
CA ASN A 391 11.59 -19.08 -3.48
C ASN A 391 10.58 -20.22 -3.25
N SER A 392 10.58 -21.23 -4.12
CA SER A 392 9.67 -22.41 -4.01
C SER A 392 9.76 -23.15 -2.68
N ASP A 393 10.89 -23.00 -1.99
CA ASP A 393 11.24 -23.72 -0.77
C ASP A 393 11.09 -22.82 0.48
N GLU A 394 10.62 -21.58 0.30
CA GLU A 394 10.45 -20.57 1.35
C GLU A 394 8.96 -20.24 1.56
N HIS A 395 8.54 -20.13 2.83
CA HIS A 395 7.19 -19.65 3.16
C HIS A 395 7.23 -18.15 3.47
N ALA A 396 6.55 -17.34 2.65
CA ALA A 396 6.34 -15.93 2.96
C ALA A 396 5.34 -15.77 4.12
N PHE A 397 5.71 -15.06 5.18
CA PHE A 397 4.81 -14.76 6.29
C PHE A 397 4.20 -13.36 6.09
N ALA A 398 3.08 -13.28 5.38
CA ALA A 398 2.41 -12.01 5.05
C ALA A 398 2.00 -11.16 6.29
N GLU A 399 1.92 -11.80 7.46
CA GLU A 399 1.66 -11.17 8.76
C GLU A 399 2.87 -10.40 9.31
N THR A 400 4.08 -10.66 8.84
CA THR A 400 5.30 -9.92 9.24
C THR A 400 5.64 -8.77 8.30
N PHE A 401 4.71 -8.36 7.43
CA PHE A 401 4.87 -7.20 6.56
C PHE A 401 4.73 -5.90 7.38
N THR A 402 5.76 -5.05 7.34
CA THR A 402 5.88 -3.78 8.08
C THR A 402 5.82 -2.56 7.19
#